data_AF-A0A432MAX2-F1
#
_entry.id   AF-A0A432MAX2-F1
#
_cell.length_a   1.000
_cell.length_b   1.000
_cell.length_c   1.000
_cell.angle_alpha   90.00
_cell.angle_beta   90.00
_cell.angle_gamma   90.00
#
_symmetry.space_group_name_H-M   'P 1'
#
loop_
_entity.id
_entity.type
_entity.pdbx_description
1 polymer ?
#
loop_
_entity_poly.entity_id
_entity_poly.type
_entity_poly.pdbx_seq_one_letter_code
_entity_poly.pdbx_strand_id
1 'polypeptide(L)'
;MSGTRRRPAGGGSTIRHRHRPRSRSRQSRRFRRSRRCLRPTQPRHVSTDGADFPHTMNSQVAHRTHSRERPSSRVQLRLRVFSGVHAGAEFRLPERGILMVGQADDCDLILGDAEIRDHHCVLTVVGDQVLLRALNGEVEIQERRVADGENVALEPFTMVRLGKVWFAIGPHWSERWLSLDNAIDHAAVRVAEKQLAGRRRGVLAIATALLAFALVVLLGSWKVSHPANIHPRSASEQLEATQGILHQMSLQHVVANIDGGDRLVVHGVVGNVAQLPELKRKLSAAGLTTELAVRDWPSVAKQVKDIFGMHGYTVETRLLDQGLIEVDGHFGDPDNTERVKREVLGSADMQNLNSDVGLNLALRNYDERKPEAPKLDEGKLIQHVSSGADSYVVTRDQSRYYPGSSLPQGGIFVGVTSDQNILLRMRDNTYMQLNKDDKYMTPQPLGDMNSIDMERLMPAAPGSSAAAAAPAAVTQSVAKAVPAKEAPASNHR
;
A
#
# COMPACT_ATOMS: atom_id res chain seq x y z
N MET A 1 -25.30 -28.38 59.67
CA MET A 1 -25.69 -27.06 59.15
C MET A 1 -25.72 -27.19 57.63
N SER A 2 -26.78 -27.75 57.05
CA SER A 2 -28.03 -27.08 56.63
C SER A 2 -27.81 -26.25 55.35
N GLY A 3 -28.43 -26.63 54.22
CA GLY A 3 -28.42 -25.75 53.04
C GLY A 3 -28.77 -26.36 51.68
N THR A 4 -29.96 -26.94 51.57
CA THR A 4 -30.63 -27.45 50.37
C THR A 4 -30.85 -26.47 49.20
N ARG A 5 -30.79 -27.03 47.97
CA ARG A 5 -31.62 -26.78 46.75
C ARG A 5 -32.00 -25.34 46.35
N ARG A 6 -31.80 -25.02 45.05
CA ARG A 6 -32.87 -24.68 44.07
C ARG A 6 -32.37 -24.53 42.62
N ARG A 7 -32.93 -25.35 41.73
CA ARG A 7 -33.26 -25.04 40.30
C ARG A 7 -34.49 -24.07 40.29
N PRO A 8 -34.87 -23.35 39.21
CA PRO A 8 -35.18 -23.96 37.89
C PRO A 8 -35.10 -23.05 36.63
N ALA A 9 -35.46 -23.69 35.49
CA ALA A 9 -36.06 -23.15 34.25
C ALA A 9 -35.22 -22.19 33.38
N GLY A 10 -35.26 -22.22 32.05
CA GLY A 10 -36.08 -22.93 31.07
C GLY A 10 -35.80 -22.25 29.72
N GLY A 11 -35.84 -23.00 28.61
CA GLY A 11 -35.63 -22.42 27.28
C GLY A 11 -35.39 -23.49 26.23
N GLY A 12 -36.47 -24.14 25.78
CA GLY A 12 -36.43 -24.98 24.59
C GLY A 12 -36.51 -24.14 23.32
N SER A 13 -35.90 -24.60 22.22
CA SER A 13 -36.45 -24.34 20.89
C SER A 13 -35.96 -25.34 19.84
N THR A 14 -36.91 -26.15 19.42
CA THR A 14 -37.20 -26.69 18.08
C THR A 14 -36.09 -27.14 17.11
N ILE A 15 -36.06 -28.46 16.96
CA ILE A 15 -35.76 -29.24 15.77
C ILE A 15 -36.59 -28.74 14.56
N ARG A 16 -35.95 -28.45 13.44
CA ARG A 16 -36.59 -28.45 12.11
C ARG A 16 -35.76 -29.23 11.09
N HIS A 17 -36.23 -30.44 10.82
CA HIS A 17 -36.03 -31.17 9.58
C HIS A 17 -36.61 -30.37 8.39
N ARG A 18 -35.82 -30.19 7.32
CA ARG A 18 -36.30 -30.06 5.93
C ARG A 18 -35.32 -30.76 5.00
N HIS A 19 -35.63 -31.97 4.57
CA HIS A 19 -36.32 -32.32 3.31
C HIS A 19 -35.53 -32.01 2.03
N ARG A 20 -34.95 -33.09 1.48
CA ARG A 20 -34.62 -33.28 0.06
C ARG A 20 -35.86 -33.11 -0.83
N PRO A 21 -35.66 -32.76 -2.11
CA PRO A 21 -36.26 -33.50 -3.22
C PRO A 21 -35.19 -33.88 -4.26
N ARG A 22 -34.98 -35.17 -4.57
CA ARG A 22 -35.65 -35.97 -5.62
C ARG A 22 -35.55 -35.41 -7.05
N SER A 23 -34.55 -35.92 -7.77
CA SER A 23 -34.63 -36.59 -9.08
C SER A 23 -35.81 -36.24 -10.00
N ARG A 24 -35.47 -35.75 -11.21
CA ARG A 24 -36.22 -36.09 -12.42
C ARG A 24 -35.28 -36.53 -13.55
N SER A 25 -35.63 -37.69 -14.07
CA SER A 25 -35.08 -38.39 -15.21
C SER A 25 -35.80 -37.99 -16.50
N ARG A 26 -35.26 -38.49 -17.63
CA ARG A 26 -35.76 -38.45 -19.02
C ARG A 26 -35.43 -37.13 -19.75
N GLN A 27 -34.95 -37.12 -20.98
CA GLN A 27 -35.33 -38.02 -22.07
C GLN A 27 -34.28 -38.03 -23.19
N SER A 28 -34.00 -39.24 -23.66
CA SER A 28 -33.32 -39.57 -24.91
C SER A 28 -34.00 -38.94 -26.13
N ARG A 29 -33.24 -38.35 -27.05
CA ARG A 29 -33.58 -38.35 -28.48
C ARG A 29 -32.34 -38.62 -29.33
N ARG A 30 -32.34 -39.83 -29.89
CA ARG A 30 -31.59 -40.20 -31.09
C ARG A 30 -32.05 -39.31 -32.25
N PHE A 31 -31.12 -38.80 -33.06
CA PHE A 31 -31.39 -38.66 -34.48
C PHE A 31 -30.15 -39.09 -35.28
N ARG A 32 -30.38 -40.14 -36.07
CA ARG A 32 -29.52 -40.69 -37.12
C ARG A 32 -29.72 -39.88 -38.41
N ARG A 33 -28.79 -40.09 -39.36
CA ARG A 33 -28.82 -39.82 -40.82
C ARG A 33 -28.31 -38.43 -41.21
N SER A 34 -27.55 -38.25 -42.29
CA SER A 34 -26.96 -39.20 -43.26
C SER A 34 -25.97 -38.46 -44.17
N ARG A 35 -24.94 -39.19 -44.57
CA ARG A 35 -24.10 -39.04 -45.77
C ARG A 35 -24.78 -38.35 -46.98
N ARG A 36 -24.04 -37.47 -47.65
CA ARG A 36 -23.84 -37.31 -49.12
C ARG A 36 -22.85 -36.14 -49.29
N CYS A 37 -21.56 -36.35 -49.58
CA CYS A 37 -20.99 -36.61 -50.92
C CYS A 37 -21.71 -35.88 -52.05
N LEU A 38 -21.05 -34.88 -52.63
CA LEU A 38 -20.78 -34.73 -54.07
C LEU A 38 -19.91 -33.48 -54.34
N ARG A 39 -18.68 -33.73 -54.82
CA ARG A 39 -17.84 -32.86 -55.68
C ARG A 39 -18.37 -33.00 -57.13
N PRO A 40 -17.76 -32.37 -58.16
CA PRO A 40 -17.44 -30.95 -58.40
C PRO A 40 -17.96 -30.53 -59.80
N THR A 41 -17.72 -29.30 -60.27
CA THR A 41 -17.59 -29.01 -61.73
C THR A 41 -17.00 -27.61 -61.94
N GLN A 42 -15.83 -27.54 -62.59
CA GLN A 42 -15.42 -26.39 -63.42
C GLN A 42 -15.99 -26.59 -64.84
N PRO A 43 -16.04 -25.54 -65.69
CA PRO A 43 -14.94 -25.37 -66.67
C PRO A 43 -14.56 -23.92 -67.07
N ARG A 44 -13.24 -23.75 -67.30
CA ARG A 44 -12.48 -23.12 -68.42
C ARG A 44 -12.87 -21.78 -69.11
N HIS A 45 -11.82 -20.93 -69.17
CA HIS A 45 -11.22 -20.14 -70.29
C HIS A 45 -12.07 -19.26 -71.22
N VAL A 46 -11.64 -17.99 -71.38
CA VAL A 46 -11.18 -17.40 -72.67
C VAL A 46 -10.12 -16.31 -72.37
N SER A 47 -9.01 -16.35 -73.12
CA SER A 47 -7.97 -15.30 -73.24
C SER A 47 -8.08 -14.64 -74.62
N THR A 48 -7.62 -13.39 -74.76
CA THR A 48 -6.88 -12.74 -75.89
C THR A 48 -6.93 -11.22 -75.68
N ASP A 49 -5.82 -10.55 -75.33
CA ASP A 49 -4.70 -10.06 -76.17
C ASP A 49 -4.99 -8.76 -76.94
N GLY A 50 -4.13 -7.75 -76.76
CA GLY A 50 -3.69 -6.87 -77.86
C GLY A 50 -3.62 -5.35 -77.63
N ALA A 51 -2.38 -4.84 -77.54
CA ALA A 51 -1.83 -3.61 -78.16
C ALA A 51 -1.75 -2.26 -77.41
N ASP A 52 -0.51 -1.92 -77.02
CA ASP A 52 0.34 -0.76 -77.41
C ASP A 52 0.04 0.72 -77.04
N PHE A 53 0.88 1.24 -76.11
CA PHE A 53 1.68 2.49 -75.99
C PHE A 53 1.19 3.87 -76.54
N PRO A 54 1.65 5.06 -76.03
CA PRO A 54 2.95 5.34 -75.38
C PRO A 54 2.98 6.31 -74.17
N HIS A 55 4.21 6.54 -73.67
CA HIS A 55 4.65 7.38 -72.55
C HIS A 55 4.25 8.86 -72.59
N THR A 56 3.94 9.42 -71.41
CA THR A 56 4.38 10.77 -70.99
C THR A 56 4.55 10.85 -69.48
N MET A 57 5.75 11.22 -69.03
CA MET A 57 6.00 11.76 -67.69
C MET A 57 5.27 13.11 -67.57
N ASN A 58 4.47 13.32 -66.53
CA ASN A 58 4.73 14.43 -65.62
C ASN A 58 3.98 14.31 -64.29
N SER A 59 4.74 14.61 -63.25
CA SER A 59 4.39 14.81 -61.85
C SER A 59 3.28 15.84 -61.62
N GLN A 60 2.36 15.58 -60.69
CA GLN A 60 2.23 16.30 -59.41
C GLN A 60 0.88 16.06 -58.70
N VAL A 61 1.00 15.72 -57.42
CA VAL A 61 0.05 15.98 -56.32
C VAL A 61 -1.28 15.23 -56.38
N ALA A 62 -1.25 13.94 -56.00
CA ALA A 62 -2.39 13.28 -55.40
C ALA A 62 -2.27 13.41 -53.87
N HIS A 63 -3.19 14.17 -53.27
CA HIS A 63 -3.43 14.23 -51.84
C HIS A 63 -3.52 12.81 -51.26
N ARG A 64 -2.46 12.37 -50.57
CA ARG A 64 -2.58 11.28 -49.60
C ARG A 64 -3.46 11.80 -48.48
N THR A 65 -4.70 11.32 -48.45
CA THR A 65 -5.50 11.27 -47.23
C THR A 65 -4.68 10.53 -46.19
N HIS A 66 -3.97 11.31 -45.36
CA HIS A 66 -3.50 10.86 -44.07
C HIS A 66 -4.74 10.39 -43.30
N SER A 67 -4.96 9.08 -43.31
CA SER A 67 -5.72 8.41 -42.27
C SER A 67 -5.10 8.87 -40.96
N ARG A 68 -5.80 9.78 -40.29
CA ARG A 68 -5.51 10.26 -38.94
C ARG A 68 -5.50 9.01 -38.06
N GLU A 69 -4.31 8.43 -37.85
CA GLU A 69 -4.05 7.53 -36.73
C GLU A 69 -4.49 8.29 -35.48
N ARG A 70 -5.63 7.89 -34.95
CA ARG A 70 -6.05 8.32 -33.62
C ARG A 70 -4.98 7.80 -32.68
N PRO A 71 -4.38 8.63 -31.81
CA PRO A 71 -3.50 8.12 -30.77
C PRO A 71 -4.34 7.20 -29.88
N SER A 72 -4.15 5.89 -30.03
CA SER A 72 -4.71 4.91 -29.10
C SER A 72 -4.13 5.23 -27.73
N SER A 73 -5.01 5.43 -26.74
CA SER A 73 -4.65 5.50 -25.33
C SER A 73 -3.60 4.43 -25.02
N ARG A 74 -2.47 4.80 -24.41
CA ARG A 74 -1.35 3.89 -24.13
C ARG A 74 -1.82 2.70 -23.30
N VAL A 75 -2.07 1.55 -23.95
CA VAL A 75 -2.46 0.31 -23.27
C VAL A 75 -1.21 -0.47 -22.90
N GLN A 76 -0.85 -0.43 -21.62
CA GLN A 76 0.24 -1.26 -21.12
C GLN A 76 -0.26 -2.70 -20.92
N LEU A 77 0.25 -3.61 -21.75
CA LEU A 77 -0.05 -5.03 -21.72
C LEU A 77 0.86 -5.78 -20.73
N ARG A 78 0.33 -6.85 -20.15
CA ARG A 78 1.02 -7.80 -19.29
C ARG A 78 0.78 -9.21 -19.80
N LEU A 79 1.82 -10.05 -19.77
CA LEU A 79 1.77 -11.49 -19.92
C LEU A 79 1.81 -12.10 -18.52
N ARG A 80 0.93 -13.06 -18.25
CA ARG A 80 0.94 -13.82 -16.99
C ARG A 80 1.01 -15.30 -17.28
N VAL A 81 1.87 -15.99 -16.56
CA VAL A 81 2.06 -17.43 -16.62
C VAL A 81 1.23 -18.09 -15.51
N PHE A 82 0.46 -19.11 -15.84
CA PHE A 82 -0.49 -19.76 -14.94
C PHE A 82 -0.12 -21.19 -14.57
N SER A 83 0.84 -21.80 -15.26
CA SER A 83 1.31 -23.15 -14.97
C SER A 83 2.77 -23.35 -15.34
N GLY A 84 3.34 -24.49 -14.94
CA GLY A 84 4.75 -24.78 -15.11
C GLY A 84 5.58 -24.28 -13.93
N VAL A 85 6.91 -24.29 -14.08
CA VAL A 85 7.86 -23.89 -13.03
C VAL A 85 7.72 -22.40 -12.69
N HIS A 86 7.28 -21.60 -13.68
CA HIS A 86 7.12 -20.16 -13.56
C HIS A 86 5.65 -19.73 -13.34
N ALA A 87 4.80 -20.61 -12.80
CA ALA A 87 3.42 -20.26 -12.49
C ALA A 87 3.35 -19.05 -11.54
N GLY A 88 2.51 -18.07 -11.88
CA GLY A 88 2.40 -16.80 -11.18
C GLY A 88 3.37 -15.72 -11.67
N ALA A 89 4.33 -16.04 -12.55
CA ALA A 89 5.21 -15.04 -13.12
C ALA A 89 4.44 -14.07 -14.02
N GLU A 90 4.82 -12.80 -13.94
CA GLU A 90 4.26 -11.73 -14.75
C GLU A 90 5.36 -11.00 -15.50
N PHE A 91 5.07 -10.67 -16.76
CA PHE A 91 6.00 -9.98 -17.64
C PHE A 91 5.29 -8.80 -18.28
N ARG A 92 5.88 -7.60 -18.18
CA ARG A 92 5.33 -6.38 -18.79
C ARG A 92 5.78 -6.32 -20.25
N LEU A 93 4.83 -6.28 -21.19
CA LEU A 93 5.19 -6.17 -22.60
C LEU A 93 5.51 -4.71 -22.96
N PRO A 94 6.50 -4.46 -23.83
CA PRO A 94 6.76 -3.14 -24.38
C PRO A 94 5.59 -2.67 -25.26
N GLU A 95 5.43 -1.36 -25.43
CA GLU A 95 4.38 -0.79 -26.31
C GLU A 95 4.59 -1.18 -27.80
N ARG A 96 5.85 -1.39 -28.19
CA ARG A 96 6.23 -1.90 -29.50
C ARG A 96 7.52 -2.69 -29.38
N GLY A 97 7.55 -3.90 -29.94
CA GLY A 97 8.74 -4.73 -29.88
C GLY A 97 8.50 -6.16 -30.32
N ILE A 98 9.59 -6.93 -30.37
CA ILE A 98 9.59 -8.37 -30.61
C ILE A 98 10.17 -9.01 -29.36
N LEU A 99 9.53 -10.06 -28.86
CA LEU A 99 9.99 -10.83 -27.72
C LEU A 99 10.13 -12.29 -28.09
N MET A 100 11.29 -12.87 -27.79
CA MET A 100 11.57 -14.28 -27.93
C MET A 100 11.19 -15.02 -26.64
N VAL A 101 10.41 -16.10 -26.76
CA VAL A 101 10.02 -16.97 -25.65
C VAL A 101 10.63 -18.34 -25.86
N GLY A 102 11.37 -18.84 -24.87
CA GLY A 102 12.08 -20.10 -24.99
C GLY A 102 12.86 -20.50 -23.75
N GLN A 103 13.79 -21.45 -23.88
CA GLN A 103 14.65 -21.93 -22.80
C GLN A 103 16.08 -21.38 -22.89
N ALA A 104 16.48 -20.88 -24.06
CA ALA A 104 17.83 -20.34 -24.27
C ALA A 104 18.03 -19.01 -23.51
N ASP A 105 19.29 -18.70 -23.22
CA ASP A 105 19.73 -17.51 -22.51
C ASP A 105 19.61 -16.22 -23.35
N ASP A 106 19.48 -16.35 -24.67
CA ASP A 106 19.23 -15.26 -25.61
C ASP A 106 17.74 -14.89 -25.76
N CYS A 107 16.85 -15.56 -25.01
CA CYS A 107 15.42 -15.28 -25.02
C CYS A 107 15.04 -14.16 -24.04
N ASP A 108 14.08 -13.31 -24.44
CA ASP A 108 13.54 -12.24 -23.58
C ASP A 108 12.70 -12.80 -22.42
N LEU A 109 11.98 -13.89 -22.66
CA LEU A 109 11.23 -14.64 -21.65
C LEU A 109 11.73 -16.08 -21.61
N ILE A 110 12.52 -16.38 -20.57
CA ILE A 110 13.11 -17.69 -20.33
C ILE A 110 12.17 -18.54 -19.47
N LEU A 111 11.77 -19.70 -19.99
CA LEU A 111 10.92 -20.69 -19.31
C LEU A 111 11.69 -22.00 -19.14
N GLY A 112 11.83 -22.47 -17.89
CA GLY A 112 12.61 -23.65 -17.53
C GLY A 112 11.90 -25.00 -17.64
N ASP A 113 10.68 -25.04 -18.20
CA ASP A 113 9.91 -26.27 -18.35
C ASP A 113 10.47 -27.15 -19.48
N ALA A 114 10.69 -28.44 -19.24
CA ALA A 114 11.37 -29.37 -20.17
C ALA A 114 10.65 -29.60 -21.52
N GLU A 115 9.39 -29.18 -21.65
CA GLU A 115 8.63 -29.24 -22.90
C GLU A 115 8.76 -27.95 -23.74
N ILE A 116 9.41 -26.92 -23.19
CA ILE A 116 9.77 -25.69 -23.89
C ILE A 116 11.06 -25.94 -24.68
N ARG A 117 11.21 -25.25 -25.81
CA ARG A 117 12.37 -25.36 -26.70
C ARG A 117 13.22 -24.11 -26.53
N ASP A 118 14.51 -24.20 -26.90
CA ASP A 118 15.46 -23.08 -26.88
C ASP A 118 14.84 -21.80 -27.43
N HIS A 119 14.21 -21.87 -28.62
CA HIS A 119 13.39 -20.80 -29.22
C HIS A 119 12.00 -21.33 -29.55
N HIS A 120 11.04 -21.17 -28.64
CA HIS A 120 9.73 -21.83 -28.74
C HIS A 120 8.73 -21.02 -29.57
N CYS A 121 8.59 -19.72 -29.29
CA CYS A 121 7.74 -18.82 -30.07
C CYS A 121 8.23 -17.37 -29.98
N VAL A 122 7.72 -16.52 -30.89
CA VAL A 122 7.99 -15.09 -30.91
C VAL A 122 6.69 -14.33 -30.73
N LEU A 123 6.71 -13.30 -29.88
CA LEU A 123 5.63 -12.35 -29.70
C LEU A 123 6.01 -11.02 -30.36
N THR A 124 5.20 -10.54 -31.29
CA THR A 124 5.35 -9.19 -31.85
C THR A 124 4.24 -8.31 -31.29
N VAL A 125 4.63 -7.23 -30.61
CA VAL A 125 3.71 -6.31 -29.95
C VAL A 125 3.68 -5.00 -30.72
N VAL A 126 2.47 -4.53 -31.03
CA VAL A 126 2.21 -3.23 -31.67
C VAL A 126 1.00 -2.59 -31.00
N GLY A 127 1.26 -1.72 -30.02
CA GLY A 127 0.21 -1.08 -29.23
C GLY A 127 -0.51 -2.10 -28.34
N ASP A 128 -1.81 -2.29 -28.58
CA ASP A 128 -2.65 -3.26 -27.89
C ASP A 128 -2.75 -4.62 -28.61
N GLN A 129 -2.12 -4.75 -29.78
CA GLN A 129 -2.15 -5.97 -30.59
C GLN A 129 -0.90 -6.81 -30.34
N VAL A 130 -1.11 -8.11 -30.20
CA VAL A 130 -0.03 -9.09 -30.09
C VAL A 130 -0.19 -10.17 -31.14
N LEU A 131 0.87 -10.39 -31.91
CA LEU A 131 0.99 -11.49 -32.86
C LEU A 131 1.91 -12.54 -32.27
N LEU A 132 1.46 -13.79 -32.21
CA LEU A 132 2.27 -14.93 -31.84
C LEU A 132 2.70 -15.67 -33.10
N ARG A 133 4.00 -15.99 -33.18
CA ARG A 133 4.56 -16.89 -34.20
C ARG A 133 5.15 -18.12 -33.54
N ALA A 134 4.67 -19.30 -33.92
CA ALA A 134 5.31 -20.55 -33.49
C ALA A 134 6.66 -20.71 -34.21
N LEU A 135 7.70 -21.14 -33.48
CA LEU A 135 9.01 -21.44 -34.05
C LEU A 135 9.26 -22.95 -34.02
N ASN A 136 9.99 -23.44 -33.01
CA ASN A 136 10.45 -24.83 -32.95
C ASN A 136 9.64 -25.70 -31.96
N GLY A 137 8.53 -25.17 -31.42
CA GLY A 137 7.74 -25.78 -30.36
C GLY A 137 6.23 -25.85 -30.67
N GLU A 138 5.57 -26.87 -30.11
CA GLU A 138 4.11 -27.00 -30.23
C GLU A 138 3.39 -25.89 -29.45
N VAL A 139 2.79 -24.94 -30.18
CA VAL A 139 1.92 -23.90 -29.59
C VAL A 139 0.46 -24.27 -29.81
N GLU A 140 -0.33 -24.22 -28.73
CA GLU A 140 -1.78 -24.41 -28.79
C GLU A 140 -2.52 -23.16 -28.30
N ILE A 141 -3.53 -22.73 -29.05
CA ILE A 141 -4.38 -21.57 -28.75
C ILE A 141 -5.83 -22.03 -28.83
N GLN A 142 -6.60 -21.90 -27.74
CA GLN A 142 -8.02 -22.29 -27.69
C GLN A 142 -8.30 -23.68 -28.29
N GLU A 143 -7.52 -24.70 -27.91
CA GLU A 143 -7.60 -26.09 -28.42
C GLU A 143 -7.18 -26.28 -29.90
N ARG A 144 -6.72 -25.23 -30.58
CA ARG A 144 -6.14 -25.30 -31.93
C ARG A 144 -4.62 -25.30 -31.86
N ARG A 145 -3.98 -26.28 -32.52
CA ARG A 145 -2.53 -26.28 -32.75
C ARG A 145 -2.15 -25.26 -33.81
N VAL A 146 -1.13 -24.46 -33.52
CA VAL A 146 -0.52 -23.49 -34.43
C VAL A 146 0.68 -24.16 -35.10
N ALA A 147 0.76 -24.10 -36.43
CA ALA A 147 1.87 -24.71 -37.15
C ALA A 147 3.14 -23.86 -37.05
N ASP A 148 4.30 -24.50 -37.12
CA ASP A 148 5.59 -23.81 -37.13
C ASP A 148 5.65 -22.76 -38.24
N GLY A 149 6.03 -21.53 -37.88
CA GLY A 149 6.06 -20.38 -38.77
C GLY A 149 4.73 -19.67 -38.99
N GLU A 150 3.59 -20.22 -38.55
CA GLU A 150 2.26 -19.57 -38.61
C GLU A 150 2.20 -18.39 -37.64
N ASN A 151 1.63 -17.27 -38.10
CA ASN A 151 1.36 -16.10 -37.28
C ASN A 151 -0.12 -16.07 -36.88
N VAL A 152 -0.40 -15.90 -35.60
CA VAL A 152 -1.75 -15.84 -35.04
C VAL A 152 -1.90 -14.57 -34.21
N ALA A 153 -2.90 -13.76 -34.50
CA ALA A 153 -3.27 -12.64 -33.65
C ALA A 153 -3.88 -13.16 -32.35
N LEU A 154 -3.33 -12.72 -31.22
CA LEU A 154 -3.83 -13.06 -29.89
C LEU A 154 -4.84 -12.01 -29.46
N GLU A 155 -6.08 -12.44 -29.22
CA GLU A 155 -7.04 -11.60 -28.51
C GLU A 155 -6.68 -11.52 -27.02
N PRO A 156 -6.92 -10.39 -26.34
CA PRO A 156 -6.66 -10.26 -24.92
C PRO A 156 -7.32 -11.37 -24.08
N PHE A 157 -6.59 -11.88 -23.10
CA PHE A 157 -6.95 -12.99 -22.22
C PHE A 157 -7.13 -14.34 -22.92
N THR A 158 -6.73 -14.45 -24.19
CA THR A 158 -6.66 -15.75 -24.86
C THR A 158 -5.57 -16.59 -24.24
N MET A 159 -5.94 -17.82 -23.91
CA MET A 159 -5.04 -18.78 -23.31
C MET A 159 -4.16 -19.44 -24.38
N VAL A 160 -2.85 -19.38 -24.16
CA VAL A 160 -1.82 -19.98 -25.00
C VAL A 160 -1.12 -21.07 -24.19
N ARG A 161 -0.97 -22.24 -24.78
CA ARG A 161 -0.30 -23.40 -24.19
C ARG A 161 0.98 -23.71 -24.95
N LEU A 162 2.09 -23.74 -24.22
CA LEU A 162 3.42 -24.17 -24.67
C LEU A 162 3.80 -25.42 -23.86
N GLY A 163 3.57 -26.62 -24.40
CA GLY A 163 3.70 -27.85 -23.60
C GLY A 163 2.83 -27.81 -22.33
N LYS A 164 3.42 -27.87 -21.14
CA LYS A 164 2.72 -27.75 -19.85
C LYS A 164 2.51 -26.32 -19.36
N VAL A 165 3.12 -25.32 -20.01
CA VAL A 165 3.03 -23.91 -19.60
C VAL A 165 1.83 -23.26 -20.26
N TRP A 166 1.03 -22.57 -19.45
CA TRP A 166 -0.15 -21.83 -19.86
C TRP A 166 0.12 -20.36 -19.58
N PHE A 167 -0.09 -19.49 -20.56
CA PHE A 167 0.00 -18.05 -20.36
C PHE A 167 -1.12 -17.33 -21.11
N ALA A 168 -1.41 -16.11 -20.68
CA ALA A 168 -2.29 -15.21 -21.40
C ALA A 168 -1.73 -13.79 -21.37
N ILE A 169 -2.19 -12.96 -22.30
CA ILE A 169 -1.77 -11.56 -22.43
C ILE A 169 -2.99 -10.66 -22.38
N GLY A 170 -2.91 -9.53 -21.67
CA GLY A 170 -4.01 -8.57 -21.61
C GLY A 170 -3.61 -7.26 -20.95
N PRO A 171 -4.50 -6.25 -20.95
CA PRO A 171 -4.28 -5.00 -20.23
C PRO A 171 -4.01 -5.25 -18.74
N HIS A 172 -2.99 -4.59 -18.18
CA HIS A 172 -2.59 -4.86 -16.79
C HIS A 172 -3.66 -4.46 -15.74
N TRP A 173 -4.54 -3.51 -16.06
CA TRP A 173 -5.60 -3.02 -15.18
C TRP A 173 -6.91 -3.82 -15.23
N SER A 174 -6.99 -4.88 -16.04
CA SER A 174 -8.27 -5.56 -16.23
C SER A 174 -8.57 -6.54 -15.09
N GLU A 175 -9.76 -6.43 -14.49
CA GLU A 175 -10.28 -7.41 -13.53
C GLU A 175 -10.47 -8.81 -14.13
N ARG A 176 -10.42 -8.96 -15.47
CA ARG A 176 -10.52 -10.26 -16.15
C ARG A 176 -9.38 -11.21 -15.78
N TRP A 177 -8.25 -10.71 -15.27
CA TRP A 177 -7.19 -11.55 -14.71
C TRP A 177 -7.69 -12.41 -13.55
N LEU A 178 -8.51 -11.85 -12.66
CA LEU A 178 -9.08 -12.58 -11.52
C LEU A 178 -10.03 -13.70 -11.98
N SER A 179 -10.79 -13.46 -13.06
CA SER A 179 -11.66 -14.48 -13.65
C SER A 179 -10.87 -15.63 -14.28
N LEU A 180 -9.70 -15.34 -14.83
CA LEU A 180 -8.84 -16.33 -15.48
C LEU A 180 -8.14 -17.22 -14.44
N ASP A 181 -7.67 -16.66 -13.33
CA ASP A 181 -7.11 -17.40 -12.19
C ASP A 181 -8.12 -18.45 -11.68
N ASN A 182 -9.36 -18.01 -11.39
CA ASN A 182 -10.42 -18.90 -10.92
C ASN A 182 -10.77 -20.02 -11.92
N ALA A 183 -10.78 -19.72 -13.22
CA ALA A 183 -11.06 -20.71 -14.26
C ALA A 183 -9.98 -21.79 -14.35
N ILE A 184 -8.71 -21.41 -14.15
CA ILE A 184 -7.56 -22.31 -14.19
C ILE A 184 -7.51 -23.18 -12.93
N ASP A 185 -7.77 -22.62 -11.75
CA ASP A 185 -7.85 -23.41 -10.51
C ASP A 185 -8.90 -24.53 -10.64
N HIS A 186 -10.07 -24.22 -11.21
CA HIS A 186 -11.10 -25.22 -11.50
C HIS A 186 -10.72 -26.23 -12.59
N ALA A 187 -9.86 -25.88 -13.54
CA ALA A 187 -9.35 -26.79 -14.56
C ALA A 187 -8.24 -27.70 -13.97
N ALA A 188 -7.34 -27.15 -13.17
CA ALA A 188 -6.25 -27.85 -12.50
C ALA A 188 -6.80 -28.89 -11.51
N VAL A 189 -7.82 -28.56 -10.72
CA VAL A 189 -8.50 -29.53 -9.83
C VAL A 189 -9.12 -30.67 -10.65
N ARG A 190 -9.75 -30.40 -11.80
CA ARG A 190 -10.33 -31.43 -12.66
C ARG A 190 -9.28 -32.33 -13.33
N VAL A 191 -8.12 -31.79 -13.68
CA VAL A 191 -6.99 -32.57 -14.19
C VAL A 191 -6.38 -33.44 -13.08
N ALA A 192 -6.23 -32.91 -11.87
CA ALA A 192 -5.77 -33.65 -10.71
C ALA A 192 -6.74 -34.81 -10.36
N GLU A 193 -8.05 -34.58 -10.41
CA GLU A 193 -9.07 -35.63 -10.20
C GLU A 193 -9.04 -36.71 -11.30
N LYS A 194 -8.83 -36.34 -12.57
CA LYS A 194 -8.68 -37.31 -13.68
C LYS A 194 -7.39 -38.13 -13.56
N GLN A 195 -6.29 -37.52 -13.12
CA GLN A 195 -5.02 -38.21 -12.86
C GLN A 195 -5.13 -39.19 -11.68
N LEU A 196 -5.89 -38.84 -10.64
CA LEU A 196 -6.23 -39.77 -9.54
C LEU A 196 -7.19 -40.90 -9.98
N ALA A 197 -8.04 -40.68 -10.98
CA ALA A 197 -8.94 -41.72 -11.52
C ALA A 197 -8.18 -42.76 -12.37
N GLY A 198 -7.13 -42.37 -13.09
CA GLY A 198 -6.32 -43.27 -13.93
C GLY A 198 -5.46 -44.27 -13.15
N ARG A 199 -5.08 -43.95 -11.90
CA ARG A 199 -4.24 -44.82 -11.05
C ARG A 199 -4.99 -45.94 -10.31
N ARG A 200 -6.32 -45.99 -10.38
CA ARG A 200 -7.14 -46.94 -9.59
C ARG A 200 -7.02 -48.42 -9.97
N ARG A 201 -6.41 -48.76 -11.11
CA ARG A 201 -6.16 -50.18 -11.48
C ARG A 201 -4.84 -50.75 -10.94
N GLY A 202 -3.86 -49.90 -10.63
CA GLY A 202 -2.59 -50.33 -10.01
C GLY A 202 -2.59 -50.24 -8.48
N VAL A 203 -3.45 -49.40 -7.90
CA VAL A 203 -3.47 -49.14 -6.45
C VAL A 203 -4.17 -50.25 -5.65
N LEU A 204 -5.02 -51.08 -6.24
CA LEU A 204 -5.67 -52.18 -5.49
C LEU A 204 -4.67 -53.25 -5.03
N ALA A 205 -3.61 -53.49 -5.82
CA ALA A 205 -2.54 -54.45 -5.47
C ALA A 205 -1.54 -53.87 -4.45
N ILE A 206 -1.34 -52.56 -4.45
CA ILE A 206 -0.47 -51.87 -3.49
C ILE A 206 -1.21 -51.64 -2.16
N ALA A 207 -2.52 -51.39 -2.19
CA ALA A 207 -3.34 -51.23 -1.00
C ALA A 207 -3.44 -52.52 -0.18
N THR A 208 -3.52 -53.70 -0.81
CA THR A 208 -3.50 -54.98 -0.09
C THR A 208 -2.14 -55.28 0.55
N ALA A 209 -1.05 -54.97 -0.15
CA ALA A 209 0.31 -55.10 0.39
C ALA A 209 0.57 -54.10 1.54
N LEU A 210 0.11 -52.85 1.41
CA LEU A 210 0.22 -51.83 2.46
C LEU A 210 -0.69 -52.10 3.65
N LEU A 211 -1.85 -52.74 3.47
CA LEU A 211 -2.74 -53.09 4.57
C LEU A 211 -2.19 -54.28 5.38
N ALA A 212 -1.53 -55.24 4.72
CA ALA A 212 -0.76 -56.29 5.40
C ALA A 212 0.46 -55.70 6.16
N PHE A 213 1.17 -54.74 5.56
CA PHE A 213 2.29 -54.05 6.21
C PHE A 213 1.83 -53.15 7.38
N ALA A 214 0.70 -52.45 7.23
CA ALA A 214 0.10 -51.64 8.29
C ALA A 214 -0.37 -52.50 9.46
N LEU A 215 -0.82 -53.73 9.23
CA LEU A 215 -1.21 -54.65 10.31
C LEU A 215 0.02 -55.11 11.13
N VAL A 216 1.16 -55.33 10.48
CA VAL A 216 2.44 -55.66 11.14
C VAL A 216 3.02 -54.45 11.88
N VAL A 217 2.88 -53.24 11.33
CA VAL A 217 3.30 -51.99 11.99
C VAL A 217 2.37 -51.62 13.16
N LEU A 218 1.06 -51.86 13.06
CA LEU A 218 0.11 -51.62 14.16
C LEU A 218 0.33 -52.56 15.35
N LEU A 219 0.76 -53.80 15.11
CA LEU A 219 1.19 -54.72 16.18
C LEU A 219 2.58 -54.39 16.74
N GLY A 220 3.45 -53.71 15.96
CA GLY A 220 4.79 -53.29 16.36
C GLY A 220 4.92 -51.86 16.95
N SER A 221 3.89 -51.01 16.83
CA SER A 221 3.97 -49.58 17.17
C SER A 221 3.04 -49.13 18.30
N TRP A 222 2.57 -50.02 19.18
CA TRP A 222 1.86 -49.59 20.40
C TRP A 222 2.71 -48.66 21.30
N LYS A 223 4.04 -48.58 21.10
CA LYS A 223 4.92 -47.80 22.00
C LYS A 223 5.39 -46.42 21.53
N VAL A 224 5.05 -45.92 20.35
CA VAL A 224 5.45 -44.54 19.96
C VAL A 224 4.48 -43.93 18.96
N SER A 225 3.56 -43.10 19.46
CA SER A 225 3.06 -41.85 18.84
C SER A 225 1.70 -41.54 19.44
N HIS A 226 1.70 -40.75 20.52
CA HIS A 226 0.47 -40.06 20.91
C HIS A 226 0.19 -38.98 19.85
N PRO A 227 -1.00 -38.94 19.22
CA PRO A 227 -1.41 -37.74 18.50
C PRO A 227 -1.38 -36.58 19.50
N ALA A 228 -0.62 -35.52 19.19
CA ALA A 228 -0.66 -34.30 19.97
C ALA A 228 -2.11 -33.82 19.99
N ASN A 229 -2.72 -33.81 21.17
CA ASN A 229 -4.01 -33.19 21.40
C ASN A 229 -3.88 -31.70 21.05
N ILE A 230 -4.35 -31.32 19.86
CA ILE A 230 -4.58 -29.92 19.51
C ILE A 230 -5.76 -29.48 20.37
N HIS A 231 -5.46 -29.02 21.58
CA HIS A 231 -6.38 -28.16 22.32
C HIS A 231 -6.49 -26.89 21.47
N PRO A 232 -7.71 -26.38 21.19
CA PRO A 232 -7.85 -25.08 20.57
C PRO A 232 -7.28 -24.06 21.55
N ARG A 233 -6.01 -23.66 21.35
CA ARG A 233 -5.40 -22.57 22.11
C ARG A 233 -6.26 -21.33 21.88
N SER A 234 -6.62 -20.66 22.97
CA SER A 234 -7.30 -19.37 22.90
C SER A 234 -6.47 -18.39 22.07
N ALA A 235 -7.08 -17.47 21.32
CA ALA A 235 -6.31 -16.54 20.48
C ALA A 235 -5.31 -15.69 21.29
N SER A 236 -5.59 -15.43 22.56
CA SER A 236 -4.65 -14.83 23.51
C SER A 236 -3.39 -15.68 23.76
N GLU A 237 -3.54 -16.99 23.94
CA GLU A 237 -2.38 -17.90 24.10
C GLU A 237 -1.58 -18.02 22.80
N GLN A 238 -2.25 -17.96 21.64
CA GLN A 238 -1.57 -17.96 20.35
C GLN A 238 -0.79 -16.65 20.12
N LEU A 239 -1.36 -15.51 20.52
CA LEU A 239 -0.70 -14.21 20.45
C LEU A 239 0.55 -14.16 21.34
N GLU A 240 0.44 -14.61 22.58
CA GLU A 240 1.56 -14.65 23.53
C GLU A 240 2.69 -15.56 23.03
N ALA A 241 2.36 -16.76 22.54
CA ALA A 241 3.32 -17.67 21.94
C ALA A 241 4.01 -17.07 20.70
N THR A 242 3.27 -16.31 19.89
CA THR A 242 3.79 -15.63 18.71
C THR A 242 4.72 -14.49 19.08
N GLN A 243 4.33 -13.65 20.04
CA GLN A 243 5.17 -12.58 20.56
C GLN A 243 6.48 -13.13 21.16
N GLY A 244 6.42 -14.27 21.86
CA GLY A 244 7.61 -14.97 22.36
C GLY A 244 8.58 -15.39 21.24
N ILE A 245 8.06 -15.93 20.13
CA ILE A 245 8.87 -16.32 18.97
C ILE A 245 9.47 -15.09 18.28
N LEU A 246 8.70 -14.02 18.12
CA LEU A 246 9.17 -12.76 17.52
C LEU A 246 10.29 -12.14 18.36
N HIS A 247 10.15 -12.12 19.68
CA HIS A 247 11.16 -11.64 20.61
C HIS A 247 12.43 -12.52 20.55
N GLN A 248 12.29 -13.84 20.52
CA GLN A 248 13.42 -14.77 20.41
C GLN A 248 14.21 -14.57 19.10
N MET A 249 13.52 -14.25 18.01
CA MET A 249 14.14 -13.97 16.72
C MET A 249 14.67 -12.52 16.60
N SER A 250 14.52 -11.70 17.63
CA SER A 250 14.85 -10.27 17.61
C SER A 250 14.16 -9.51 16.47
N LEU A 251 12.96 -9.93 16.10
CA LEU A 251 12.15 -9.30 15.04
C LEU A 251 11.32 -8.16 15.63
N GLN A 252 11.97 -7.04 15.91
CA GLN A 252 11.35 -5.88 16.56
C GLN A 252 10.37 -5.11 15.65
N HIS A 253 10.43 -5.35 14.34
CA HIS A 253 9.63 -4.66 13.31
C HIS A 253 8.46 -5.51 12.79
N VAL A 254 8.16 -6.62 13.47
CA VAL A 254 7.06 -7.52 13.14
C VAL A 254 6.11 -7.55 14.33
N VAL A 255 4.85 -7.23 14.07
CA VAL A 255 3.80 -7.13 15.08
C VAL A 255 2.75 -8.20 14.81
N ALA A 256 2.35 -8.90 15.86
CA ALA A 256 1.23 -9.83 15.81
C ALA A 256 0.01 -9.18 16.46
N ASN A 257 -1.13 -9.26 15.79
CA ASN A 257 -2.41 -8.78 16.31
C ASN A 257 -3.51 -9.80 16.01
N ILE A 258 -4.57 -9.78 16.81
CA ILE A 258 -5.77 -10.60 16.59
C ILE A 258 -6.77 -9.74 15.82
N ASP A 259 -7.13 -10.17 14.62
CA ASP A 259 -8.18 -9.52 13.85
C ASP A 259 -9.57 -9.89 14.42
N GLY A 260 -10.59 -9.09 14.13
CA GLY A 260 -11.96 -9.20 14.68
C GLY A 260 -12.67 -10.55 14.48
N GLY A 261 -12.06 -11.47 13.71
CA GLY A 261 -12.51 -12.85 13.50
C GLY A 261 -11.76 -13.92 14.30
N ASP A 262 -11.05 -13.58 15.39
CA ASP A 262 -10.25 -14.53 16.20
C ASP A 262 -9.07 -15.16 15.44
N ARG A 263 -8.65 -14.51 14.35
CA ARG A 263 -7.50 -14.92 13.53
C ARG A 263 -6.28 -14.09 13.89
N LEU A 264 -5.16 -14.76 14.10
CA LEU A 264 -3.89 -14.13 14.39
C LEU A 264 -3.21 -13.71 13.09
N VAL A 265 -3.02 -12.41 12.91
CA VAL A 265 -2.35 -11.82 11.75
C VAL A 265 -1.02 -11.22 12.19
N VAL A 266 0.03 -11.53 11.44
CA VAL A 266 1.40 -11.08 11.69
C VAL A 266 1.81 -10.16 10.56
N HIS A 267 1.96 -8.87 10.86
CA HIS A 267 2.36 -7.83 9.91
C HIS A 267 3.76 -7.31 10.21
N GLY A 268 4.44 -6.80 9.19
CA GLY A 268 5.64 -6.00 9.39
C GLY A 268 6.77 -6.34 8.44
N VAL A 269 7.96 -5.86 8.78
CA VAL A 269 9.12 -5.90 7.90
C VAL A 269 10.25 -6.70 8.53
N VAL A 270 10.83 -7.64 7.78
CA VAL A 270 12.06 -8.34 8.19
C VAL A 270 13.26 -7.69 7.52
N GLY A 271 14.40 -7.61 8.24
CA GLY A 271 15.61 -7.00 7.69
C GLY A 271 16.24 -7.82 6.55
N ASN A 272 16.00 -9.14 6.52
CA ASN A 272 16.62 -10.05 5.57
C ASN A 272 15.61 -11.09 5.02
N VAL A 273 15.71 -11.36 3.71
CA VAL A 273 14.92 -12.37 2.98
C VAL A 273 14.96 -13.76 3.64
N ALA A 274 16.08 -14.15 4.26
CA ALA A 274 16.21 -15.44 4.92
C ALA A 274 15.41 -15.58 6.23
N GLN A 275 15.01 -14.47 6.85
CA GLN A 275 14.29 -14.48 8.14
C GLN A 275 12.83 -14.90 7.98
N LEU A 276 12.21 -14.62 6.82
CA LEU A 276 10.80 -14.95 6.57
C LEU A 276 10.54 -16.47 6.53
N PRO A 277 11.32 -17.29 5.78
CA PRO A 277 11.20 -18.75 5.85
C PRO A 277 11.43 -19.32 7.26
N GLU A 278 12.37 -18.74 8.02
CA GLU A 278 12.64 -19.19 9.38
C GLU A 278 11.48 -18.89 10.33
N LEU A 279 10.90 -17.69 10.24
CA LEU A 279 9.72 -17.28 11.00
C LEU A 279 8.54 -18.21 10.70
N LYS A 280 8.25 -18.45 9.40
CA LYS A 280 7.18 -19.37 8.98
C LYS A 280 7.38 -20.78 9.55
N ARG A 281 8.61 -21.29 9.54
CA ARG A 281 8.94 -22.60 10.11
C ARG A 281 8.71 -22.66 11.61
N LYS A 282 9.13 -21.64 12.38
CA LYS A 282 8.95 -21.60 13.84
C LYS A 282 7.48 -21.47 14.24
N LEU A 283 6.71 -20.63 13.55
CA LEU A 283 5.27 -20.49 13.79
C LEU A 283 4.52 -21.80 13.48
N SER A 284 4.88 -22.46 12.38
CA SER A 284 4.30 -23.76 12.01
C SER A 284 4.67 -24.86 13.02
N ALA A 285 5.92 -24.91 13.48
CA ALA A 285 6.39 -25.88 14.48
C ALA A 285 5.71 -25.69 15.86
N ALA A 286 5.32 -24.45 16.19
CA ALA A 286 4.55 -24.12 17.39
C ALA A 286 3.04 -24.45 17.26
N GLY A 287 2.59 -24.92 16.09
CA GLY A 287 1.20 -25.27 15.80
C GLY A 287 0.29 -24.05 15.64
N LEU A 288 0.85 -22.89 15.28
CA LEU A 288 0.12 -21.63 15.19
C LEU A 288 -0.44 -21.43 13.78
N THR A 289 -1.76 -21.25 13.65
CA THR A 289 -2.42 -20.90 12.40
C THR A 289 -2.44 -19.38 12.25
N THR A 290 -1.42 -18.84 11.58
CA THR A 290 -1.22 -17.40 11.41
C THR A 290 -1.33 -17.00 9.95
N GLU A 291 -1.93 -15.84 9.72
CA GLU A 291 -1.85 -15.15 8.43
C GLU A 291 -0.61 -14.25 8.46
N LEU A 292 0.33 -14.48 7.54
CA LEU A 292 1.59 -13.72 7.47
C LEU A 292 1.51 -12.70 6.36
N ALA A 293 1.54 -11.43 6.73
CA ALA A 293 1.70 -10.29 5.84
C ALA A 293 3.03 -9.59 6.17
N VAL A 294 4.13 -10.36 6.03
CA VAL A 294 5.49 -9.92 6.36
C VAL A 294 6.31 -9.83 5.07
N ARG A 295 6.99 -8.71 4.86
CA ARG A 295 7.85 -8.47 3.68
C ARG A 295 9.28 -8.16 4.09
N ASP A 296 10.23 -8.33 3.18
CA ASP A 296 11.62 -7.95 3.41
C ASP A 296 11.84 -6.45 3.18
N TRP A 297 12.70 -5.84 4.02
CA TRP A 297 13.01 -4.42 3.97
C TRP A 297 13.54 -3.96 2.60
N PRO A 298 14.51 -4.65 1.96
CA PRO A 298 15.00 -4.22 0.65
C PRO A 298 13.90 -4.07 -0.40
N SER A 299 12.95 -5.01 -0.44
CA SER A 299 11.80 -4.94 -1.35
C SER A 299 10.85 -3.80 -0.99
N VAL A 300 10.54 -3.60 0.29
CA VAL A 300 9.68 -2.49 0.75
C VAL A 300 10.33 -1.14 0.46
N ALA A 301 11.61 -0.97 0.79
CA ALA A 301 12.39 0.25 0.53
C ALA A 301 12.39 0.61 -0.97
N LYS A 302 12.66 -0.38 -1.82
CA LYS A 302 12.61 -0.20 -3.27
C LYS A 302 11.21 0.24 -3.73
N GLN A 303 10.16 -0.40 -3.22
CA GLN A 303 8.79 -0.08 -3.61
C GLN A 303 8.38 1.33 -3.16
N VAL A 304 8.74 1.74 -1.94
CA VAL A 304 8.53 3.12 -1.46
C VAL A 304 9.27 4.11 -2.37
N LYS A 305 10.55 3.86 -2.67
CA LYS A 305 11.34 4.70 -3.58
C LYS A 305 10.73 4.81 -4.97
N ASP A 306 10.24 3.70 -5.53
CA ASP A 306 9.58 3.65 -6.83
C ASP A 306 8.28 4.48 -6.83
N ILE A 307 7.46 4.41 -5.76
CA ILE A 307 6.24 5.20 -5.62
C ILE A 307 6.57 6.70 -5.54
N PHE A 308 7.51 7.11 -4.69
CA PHE A 308 7.93 8.51 -4.62
C PHE A 308 8.50 9.00 -5.96
N GLY A 309 9.26 8.16 -6.66
CA GLY A 309 9.80 8.44 -7.99
C GLY A 309 8.71 8.63 -9.05
N MET A 310 7.64 7.84 -9.02
CA MET A 310 6.47 8.02 -9.90
C MET A 310 5.78 9.37 -9.70
N HIS A 311 5.80 9.90 -8.47
CA HIS A 311 5.28 11.23 -8.15
C HIS A 311 6.31 12.37 -8.36
N GLY A 312 7.48 12.06 -8.93
CA GLY A 312 8.50 13.04 -9.27
C GLY A 312 9.46 13.42 -8.14
N TYR A 313 9.45 12.67 -7.03
CA TYR A 313 10.32 12.92 -5.89
C TYR A 313 11.52 11.96 -5.89
N THR A 314 12.72 12.50 -5.69
CA THR A 314 13.91 11.68 -5.43
C THR A 314 14.09 11.57 -3.92
N VAL A 315 13.97 10.36 -3.41
CA VAL A 315 14.04 10.08 -1.98
C VAL A 315 15.00 8.94 -1.66
N GLU A 316 15.55 9.00 -0.44
CA GLU A 316 16.23 7.90 0.21
C GLU A 316 15.36 7.40 1.36
N THR A 317 15.40 6.08 1.62
CA THR A 317 14.55 5.45 2.63
C THR A 317 15.40 4.73 3.65
N ARG A 318 15.12 4.97 4.93
CA ARG A 318 15.80 4.31 6.06
C ARG A 318 14.75 3.68 6.96
N LEU A 319 14.97 2.41 7.33
CA LEU A 319 14.19 1.76 8.36
C LEU A 319 14.70 2.22 9.72
N LEU A 320 13.83 2.84 10.50
CA LEU A 320 14.05 3.18 11.90
C LEU A 320 13.46 2.09 12.79
N ASP A 321 13.74 2.20 14.09
CA ASP A 321 13.20 1.30 15.10
C ASP A 321 11.65 1.33 15.12
N GLN A 322 11.03 0.23 15.56
CA GLN A 322 9.57 0.08 15.67
C GLN A 322 8.79 0.09 14.35
N GLY A 323 9.45 -0.13 13.20
CA GLY A 323 8.77 -0.21 11.90
C GLY A 323 8.38 1.17 11.33
N LEU A 324 8.95 2.24 11.89
CA LEU A 324 8.90 3.57 11.31
C LEU A 324 9.88 3.65 10.14
N ILE A 325 9.44 4.16 9.00
CA ILE A 325 10.26 4.36 7.82
C ILE A 325 10.50 5.86 7.67
N GLU A 326 11.75 6.28 7.77
CA GLU A 326 12.16 7.64 7.44
C GLU A 326 12.37 7.73 5.92
N VAL A 327 11.69 8.68 5.29
CA VAL A 327 11.85 9.02 3.88
C VAL A 327 12.48 10.40 3.80
N ASP A 328 13.76 10.40 3.45
CA ASP A 328 14.62 11.56 3.29
C ASP A 328 14.52 12.09 1.86
N GLY A 329 14.28 13.38 1.64
CA GLY A 329 14.22 13.93 0.30
C GLY A 329 14.10 15.44 0.21
N HIS A 330 14.13 15.95 -1.02
CA HIS A 330 13.86 17.35 -1.35
C HIS A 330 12.38 17.49 -1.71
N PHE A 331 11.58 18.04 -0.79
CA PHE A 331 10.14 18.18 -0.95
C PHE A 331 9.69 19.63 -1.22
N GLY A 332 10.62 20.59 -1.23
CA GLY A 332 10.34 22.02 -1.42
C GLY A 332 9.79 22.69 -0.16
N ASP A 333 9.03 23.78 -0.32
CA ASP A 333 8.45 24.57 0.78
C ASP A 333 7.51 23.73 1.68
N PRO A 334 7.35 23.98 2.99
CA PRO A 334 6.35 23.38 3.88
C PRO A 334 4.96 23.10 3.28
N ASP A 335 4.41 24.00 2.46
CA ASP A 335 3.12 23.78 1.77
C ASP A 335 3.18 22.61 0.76
N ASN A 336 4.35 22.33 0.19
CA ASN A 336 4.59 21.16 -0.64
C ASN A 336 4.68 19.88 0.19
N THR A 337 5.17 19.91 1.44
CA THR A 337 5.20 18.72 2.31
C THR A 337 3.79 18.18 2.58
N GLU A 338 2.83 19.07 2.82
CA GLU A 338 1.42 18.67 2.96
C GLU A 338 0.81 18.17 1.64
N ARG A 339 1.27 18.70 0.49
CA ARG A 339 0.90 18.17 -0.82
C ARG A 339 1.47 16.78 -1.06
N VAL A 340 2.73 16.53 -0.72
CA VAL A 340 3.39 15.21 -0.77
C VAL A 340 2.62 14.19 0.07
N LYS A 341 2.23 14.56 1.31
CA LYS A 341 1.41 13.69 2.15
C LYS A 341 0.09 13.33 1.45
N ARG A 342 -0.60 14.30 0.85
CA ARG A 342 -1.88 14.05 0.17
C ARG A 342 -1.74 13.22 -1.11
N GLU A 343 -0.76 13.52 -1.95
CA GLU A 343 -0.60 12.92 -3.27
C GLU A 343 0.08 11.56 -3.21
N VAL A 344 1.14 11.43 -2.39
CA VAL A 344 1.94 10.20 -2.31
C VAL A 344 1.39 9.27 -1.23
N LEU A 345 1.23 9.75 0.02
CA LEU A 345 0.72 8.89 1.10
C LEU A 345 -0.78 8.57 0.93
N GLY A 346 -1.53 9.44 0.25
CA GLY A 346 -2.91 9.21 -0.13
C GLY A 346 -3.10 8.38 -1.41
N SER A 347 -2.02 8.04 -2.13
CA SER A 347 -2.11 7.26 -3.37
C SER A 347 -2.61 5.83 -3.10
N ALA A 348 -3.30 5.23 -4.07
CA ALA A 348 -3.73 3.84 -3.99
C ALA A 348 -2.53 2.88 -3.83
N ASP A 349 -1.40 3.18 -4.48
CA ASP A 349 -0.19 2.37 -4.41
C ASP A 349 0.42 2.36 -3.01
N MET A 350 0.48 3.53 -2.35
CA MET A 350 0.97 3.62 -0.96
C MET A 350 -0.02 3.03 0.05
N GLN A 351 -1.33 3.21 -0.17
CA GLN A 351 -2.36 2.60 0.68
C GLN A 351 -2.33 1.08 0.63
N ASN A 352 -2.19 0.48 -0.56
CA ASN A 352 -2.06 -0.96 -0.73
C ASN A 352 -0.81 -1.49 -0.01
N LEU A 353 0.33 -0.80 -0.14
CA LEU A 353 1.56 -1.17 0.56
C LEU A 353 1.40 -1.05 2.09
N ASN A 354 0.71 -0.02 2.56
CA ASN A 354 0.46 0.17 4.00
C ASN A 354 -0.50 -0.91 4.54
N SER A 355 -1.56 -1.26 3.81
CA SER A 355 -2.50 -2.31 4.23
C SER A 355 -1.84 -3.69 4.32
N ASP A 356 -0.89 -3.99 3.44
CA ASP A 356 -0.15 -5.26 3.48
C ASP A 356 0.78 -5.33 4.71
N VAL A 357 1.55 -4.26 4.97
CA VAL A 357 2.72 -4.35 5.85
C VAL A 357 2.58 -3.55 7.16
N GLY A 358 1.58 -2.68 7.28
CA GLY A 358 1.35 -1.82 8.45
C GLY A 358 2.43 -0.76 8.63
N LEU A 359 2.75 -0.01 7.57
CA LEU A 359 3.85 0.95 7.54
C LEU A 359 3.51 2.27 8.24
N ASN A 360 4.45 2.76 9.05
CA ASN A 360 4.46 4.15 9.50
C ASN A 360 5.55 4.90 8.75
N LEU A 361 5.22 6.03 8.12
CA LEU A 361 6.20 6.84 7.38
C LEU A 361 6.42 8.19 8.06
N ALA A 362 7.69 8.56 8.24
CA ALA A 362 8.13 9.89 8.62
C ALA A 362 8.82 10.55 7.43
N LEU A 363 8.39 11.76 7.06
CA LEU A 363 9.02 12.54 6.00
C LEU A 363 10.06 13.47 6.60
N ARG A 364 11.26 13.47 6.03
CA ARG A 364 12.32 14.40 6.38
C ARG A 364 12.72 15.22 5.16
N ASN A 365 12.40 16.51 5.21
CA ASN A 365 12.63 17.43 4.11
C ASN A 365 13.98 18.16 4.25
N TYR A 366 14.87 17.97 3.28
CA TYR A 366 16.16 18.68 3.24
C TYR A 366 16.04 20.16 2.89
N ASP A 367 14.93 20.57 2.28
CA ASP A 367 14.68 21.97 1.91
C ASP A 367 14.14 22.79 3.08
N GLU A 368 13.76 22.12 4.18
CA GLU A 368 13.24 22.76 5.38
C GLU A 368 14.37 23.55 6.05
N ARG A 369 14.43 24.85 5.75
CA ARG A 369 15.31 25.78 6.44
C ARG A 369 14.88 25.80 7.90
N LYS A 370 15.71 25.21 8.77
CA LYS A 370 15.60 25.41 10.22
C LYS A 370 15.50 26.92 10.44
N PRO A 371 14.39 27.45 11.00
CA PRO A 371 14.25 28.89 11.18
C PRO A 371 15.43 29.38 12.01
N GLU A 372 16.32 30.12 11.36
CA GLU A 372 17.45 30.74 12.04
C GLU A 372 16.83 31.70 13.05
N ALA A 373 17.11 31.48 14.34
CA ALA A 373 16.58 32.33 15.40
C ALA A 373 16.86 33.79 15.01
N PRO A 374 15.86 34.69 15.09
CA PRO A 374 16.04 36.07 14.68
C PRO A 374 17.28 36.61 15.40
N LYS A 375 18.31 36.98 14.63
CA LYS A 375 19.53 37.55 15.19
C LYS A 375 19.13 38.83 15.92
N LEU A 376 19.24 38.79 17.24
CA LEU A 376 18.93 39.91 18.10
C LEU A 376 19.84 41.08 17.70
N ASP A 377 19.25 42.21 17.34
CA ASP A 377 19.98 43.44 16.98
C ASP A 377 20.94 43.82 18.13
N GLU A 378 22.19 44.15 17.79
CA GLU A 378 23.22 44.56 18.76
C GLU A 378 22.80 45.80 19.57
N GLY A 379 21.94 46.66 19.02
CA GLY A 379 21.36 47.81 19.73
C GLY A 379 20.33 47.42 20.80
N LYS A 380 19.73 46.23 20.69
CA LYS A 380 18.68 45.73 21.58
C LYS A 380 19.19 44.81 22.68
N LEU A 381 20.50 44.71 22.84
CA LEU A 381 21.12 43.97 23.94
C LEU A 381 20.90 44.69 25.26
N ILE A 382 20.53 43.94 26.29
CA ILE A 382 20.32 44.46 27.63
C ILE A 382 21.67 44.84 28.23
N GLN A 383 21.82 46.12 28.59
CA GLN A 383 23.05 46.67 29.15
C GLN A 383 22.94 46.89 30.66
N HIS A 384 21.75 47.27 31.13
CA HIS A 384 21.52 47.57 32.54
C HIS A 384 20.19 47.00 33.02
N VAL A 385 20.19 46.46 34.23
CA VAL A 385 19.03 45.90 34.89
C VAL A 385 18.92 46.51 36.28
N SER A 386 17.76 47.09 36.57
CA SER A 386 17.43 47.64 37.88
C SER A 386 16.46 46.72 38.59
N SER A 387 16.88 46.19 39.75
CA SER A 387 16.08 45.35 40.64
C SER A 387 15.45 46.20 41.76
N GLY A 388 14.22 45.89 42.17
CA GLY A 388 13.50 46.61 43.22
C GLY A 388 11.99 46.64 42.98
N ALA A 389 11.26 47.42 43.80
CA ALA A 389 9.81 47.62 43.62
C ALA A 389 9.47 48.23 42.25
N ASP A 390 10.34 49.11 41.73
CA ASP A 390 10.26 49.72 40.41
C ASP A 390 11.32 49.14 39.48
N SER A 391 11.24 47.84 39.20
CA SER A 391 12.21 47.18 38.32
C SER A 391 12.10 47.66 36.86
N TYR A 392 13.23 47.85 36.19
CA TYR A 392 13.28 48.21 34.77
C TYR A 392 14.56 47.70 34.11
N VAL A 393 14.50 47.54 32.79
CA VAL A 393 15.60 47.05 31.96
C VAL A 393 15.96 48.11 30.93
N VAL A 394 17.25 48.31 30.67
CA VAL A 394 17.77 49.27 29.67
C VAL A 394 18.60 48.53 28.64
N THR A 395 18.26 48.72 27.37
CA THR A 395 19.03 48.19 26.23
C THR A 395 20.14 49.16 25.80
N ARG A 396 21.09 48.68 24.99
CA ARG A 396 22.25 49.46 24.51
C ARG A 396 21.87 50.72 23.73
N ASP A 397 20.73 50.70 23.05
CA ASP A 397 20.10 51.86 22.40
C ASP A 397 19.43 52.85 23.39
N GLN A 398 19.61 52.66 24.70
CA GLN A 398 19.04 53.44 25.80
C GLN A 398 17.51 53.33 25.98
N SER A 399 16.84 52.41 25.26
CA SER A 399 15.41 52.13 25.48
C SER A 399 15.18 51.51 26.87
N ARG A 400 14.12 51.95 27.55
CA ARG A 400 13.74 51.45 28.89
C ARG A 400 12.48 50.61 28.81
N TYR A 401 12.50 49.45 29.46
CA TYR A 401 11.37 48.51 29.52
C TYR A 401 10.93 48.29 30.96
N TYR A 402 9.63 48.38 31.20
CA TYR A 402 8.98 48.20 32.50
C TYR A 402 8.14 46.92 32.53
N PRO A 403 7.82 46.36 33.71
CA PRO A 403 6.95 45.19 33.82
C PRO A 403 5.67 45.34 32.98
N GLY A 404 5.35 44.31 32.20
CA GLY A 404 4.29 44.31 31.19
C GLY A 404 4.76 44.63 29.76
N SER A 405 5.98 45.13 29.58
CA SER A 405 6.54 45.43 28.25
C SER A 405 7.02 44.17 27.54
N SER A 406 6.89 44.10 26.21
CA SER A 406 7.52 43.04 25.42
C SER A 406 9.01 43.33 25.24
N LEU A 407 9.87 42.36 25.54
CA LEU A 407 11.31 42.49 25.39
C LEU A 407 11.80 42.03 24.00
N PRO A 408 12.89 42.63 23.46
CA PRO A 408 13.48 42.21 22.19
C PRO A 408 13.92 40.73 22.14
N GLN A 409 14.29 40.18 23.29
CA GLN A 409 14.67 38.77 23.49
C GLN A 409 13.46 37.81 23.41
N GLY A 410 12.25 38.36 23.30
CA GLY A 410 10.99 37.62 23.37
C GLY A 410 10.37 37.64 24.76
N GLY A 411 9.06 37.38 24.81
CA GLY A 411 8.28 37.38 26.06
C GLY A 411 7.93 38.77 26.59
N ILE A 412 7.11 38.77 27.64
CA ILE A 412 6.65 39.94 28.39
C ILE A 412 7.49 40.00 29.67
N PHE A 413 8.17 41.13 29.90
CA PHE A 413 8.92 41.38 31.12
C PHE A 413 7.99 41.39 32.34
N VAL A 414 8.29 40.58 33.36
CA VAL A 414 7.49 40.46 34.58
C VAL A 414 8.14 41.19 35.74
N GLY A 415 9.47 41.07 35.86
CA GLY A 415 10.24 41.71 36.90
C GLY A 415 11.65 41.15 36.99
N VAL A 416 12.42 41.63 37.95
CA VAL A 416 13.82 41.23 38.15
C VAL A 416 13.94 40.56 39.52
N THR A 417 14.62 39.41 39.56
CA THR A 417 14.87 38.66 40.80
C THR A 417 15.96 39.31 41.64
N SER A 418 16.12 38.83 42.88
CA SER A 418 17.20 39.26 43.77
C SER A 418 18.59 39.04 43.16
N ASP A 419 18.75 37.99 42.35
CA ASP A 419 19.98 37.63 41.63
C ASP A 419 20.19 38.39 40.31
N GLN A 420 19.42 39.45 40.05
CA GLN A 420 19.46 40.23 38.80
C GLN A 420 19.07 39.43 37.54
N ASN A 421 18.34 38.32 37.68
CA ASN A 421 17.77 37.60 36.54
C ASN A 421 16.44 38.24 36.14
N ILE A 422 16.17 38.31 34.84
CA ILE A 422 14.95 38.94 34.31
C ILE A 422 13.91 37.87 34.08
N LEU A 423 12.76 38.00 34.72
CA LEU A 423 11.63 37.10 34.55
C LEU A 423 10.79 37.53 33.34
N LEU A 424 10.49 36.56 32.48
CA LEU A 424 9.71 36.69 31.27
C LEU A 424 8.46 35.82 31.35
N ARG A 425 7.35 36.28 30.79
CA ARG A 425 6.19 35.47 30.46
C ARG A 425 6.09 35.30 28.95
N MET A 426 6.16 34.06 28.49
CA MET A 426 6.08 33.71 27.07
C MET A 426 4.63 33.69 26.58
N ARG A 427 4.45 33.59 25.25
CA ARG A 427 3.11 33.59 24.62
C ARG A 427 2.25 32.37 25.01
N ASP A 428 2.89 31.25 25.32
CA ASP A 428 2.27 30.03 25.83
C ASP A 428 1.98 30.09 27.34
N ASN A 429 2.12 31.27 27.95
CA ASN A 429 1.94 31.51 29.38
C ASN A 429 2.95 30.77 30.28
N THR A 430 4.03 30.24 29.70
CA THR A 430 5.17 29.74 30.48
C THR A 430 6.01 30.91 30.99
N TYR A 431 6.58 30.75 32.17
CA TYR A 431 7.57 31.70 32.67
C TYR A 431 8.96 31.19 32.29
N MET A 432 9.83 32.12 31.91
CA MET A 432 11.23 31.88 31.57
C MET A 432 12.09 32.96 32.21
N GLN A 433 13.40 32.74 32.31
CA GLN A 433 14.34 33.72 32.84
C GLN A 433 15.46 34.02 31.84
N LEU A 434 15.89 35.28 31.81
CA LEU A 434 17.16 35.67 31.20
C LEU A 434 18.20 35.82 32.30
N ASN A 435 19.28 35.07 32.17
CA ASN A 435 20.35 35.04 33.15
C ASN A 435 21.42 36.08 32.84
N LYS A 436 22.00 36.66 33.90
CA LYS A 436 23.13 37.59 33.78
C LYS A 436 24.37 36.95 33.16
N ASP A 437 24.61 35.67 33.46
CA ASP A 437 25.77 34.92 32.96
C ASP A 437 25.74 34.72 31.44
N ASP A 438 24.55 34.58 30.87
CA ASP A 438 24.32 34.54 29.42
C ASP A 438 24.11 35.95 28.83
N LYS A 439 24.51 37.00 29.56
CA LYS A 439 24.33 38.42 29.16
C LYS A 439 22.90 38.74 28.72
N TYR A 440 21.92 38.07 29.30
CA TYR A 440 20.51 38.18 28.95
C TYR A 440 20.20 37.89 27.47
N MET A 441 20.92 36.97 26.83
CA MET A 441 20.71 36.66 25.40
C MET A 441 19.59 35.64 25.18
N THR A 442 19.58 34.54 25.94
CA THR A 442 18.70 33.41 25.67
C THR A 442 17.71 33.18 26.82
N PRO A 443 16.39 33.18 26.57
CA PRO A 443 15.41 32.74 27.57
C PRO A 443 15.65 31.28 27.95
N GLN A 444 15.80 31.01 29.23
CA GLN A 444 15.96 29.67 29.79
C GLN A 444 14.75 29.33 30.68
N PRO A 445 14.36 28.05 30.78
CA PRO A 445 13.36 27.65 31.76
C PRO A 445 13.82 28.07 33.16
N LEU A 446 12.87 28.38 34.05
CA LEU A 446 13.21 28.65 35.44
C LEU A 446 13.90 27.42 36.01
N GLY A 447 15.14 27.58 36.47
CA GLY A 447 15.81 26.59 37.31
C GLY A 447 15.14 26.54 38.69
N ASP A 448 15.77 25.84 39.64
CA ASP A 448 15.33 25.76 41.03
C ASP A 448 15.28 27.15 41.69
N MET A 449 14.17 27.87 41.51
CA MET A 449 13.92 29.16 42.15
C MET A 449 13.58 28.93 43.62
N ASN A 450 14.16 29.78 44.48
CA ASN A 450 13.65 29.94 45.83
C ASN A 450 12.22 30.51 45.77
N SER A 451 11.27 29.83 46.40
CA SER A 451 9.83 30.11 46.40
C SER A 451 9.44 31.53 46.87
N ILE A 452 10.36 32.23 47.54
CA ILE A 452 10.17 33.58 48.08
C ILE A 452 10.17 34.67 46.98
N ASP A 453 10.91 34.46 45.89
CA ASP A 453 11.02 35.46 44.80
C ASP A 453 9.83 35.41 43.84
N MET A 454 9.17 34.25 43.69
CA MET A 454 7.93 34.12 42.90
C MET A 454 6.75 34.88 43.54
N GLU A 455 6.62 34.83 44.86
CA GLU A 455 5.47 35.39 45.58
C GLU A 455 5.47 36.94 45.60
N ARG A 456 6.65 37.56 45.46
CA ARG A 456 6.79 39.03 45.33
C ARG A 456 6.61 39.56 43.91
N LEU A 457 6.83 38.73 42.89
CA LEU A 457 6.87 39.15 41.49
C LEU A 457 5.59 38.78 40.71
N MET A 458 4.69 37.99 41.32
CA MET A 458 3.39 37.66 40.75
C MET A 458 2.32 38.66 41.23
N PRO A 459 1.50 39.25 40.34
CA PRO A 459 0.26 39.87 40.79
C PRO A 459 -0.63 38.75 41.37
N ALA A 460 -1.16 38.96 42.58
CA ALA A 460 -2.05 38.01 43.24
C ALA A 460 -3.15 37.55 42.27
N ALA A 461 -3.35 36.23 42.17
CA ALA A 461 -4.46 35.66 41.42
C ALA A 461 -5.79 36.31 41.87
N PRO A 462 -6.74 36.59 40.97
CA PRO A 462 -8.03 37.14 41.35
C PRO A 462 -8.83 36.08 42.12
N GLY A 463 -8.59 36.01 43.43
CA GLY A 463 -9.38 35.26 44.38
C GLY A 463 -10.68 36.02 44.64
N SER A 464 -11.79 35.33 44.31
CA SER A 464 -13.15 35.57 44.77
C SER A 464 -13.26 36.47 46.01
N SER A 465 -13.71 37.71 45.81
CA SER A 465 -14.38 38.49 46.85
C SER A 465 -15.66 39.06 46.25
N ALA A 466 -16.76 38.36 46.55
CA ALA A 466 -18.09 38.89 46.37
C ALA A 466 -18.44 39.80 47.56
N ALA A 467 -19.16 40.88 47.22
CA ALA A 467 -19.94 41.76 48.09
C ALA A 467 -19.18 42.81 48.94
N ALA A 468 -19.16 44.06 48.46
CA ALA A 468 -20.09 45.10 48.91
C ALA A 468 -19.67 46.50 48.39
N ALA A 469 -20.44 47.07 47.46
CA ALA A 469 -20.95 48.44 47.52
C ALA A 469 -21.68 48.78 46.20
N ALA A 470 -22.91 49.24 46.37
CA ALA A 470 -23.93 49.46 45.36
C ALA A 470 -23.63 50.65 44.41
N PRO A 471 -24.37 50.76 43.29
CA PRO A 471 -24.09 51.68 42.20
C PRO A 471 -24.81 53.03 42.38
N ALA A 472 -24.14 54.12 42.00
CA ALA A 472 -24.81 55.38 41.71
C ALA A 472 -25.16 55.43 40.22
N ALA A 473 -26.45 55.62 39.98
CA ALA A 473 -27.17 55.59 38.74
C ALA A 473 -26.89 56.80 37.82
N VAL A 474 -27.01 56.56 36.50
CA VAL A 474 -27.81 57.32 35.49
C VAL A 474 -27.28 58.75 35.18
N THR A 475 -27.09 59.17 33.91
CA THR A 475 -28.12 59.27 32.87
C THR A 475 -27.54 59.23 31.45
N GLN A 476 -28.11 58.39 30.60
CA GLN A 476 -28.15 58.55 29.14
C GLN A 476 -29.25 59.56 28.78
N SER A 477 -28.99 60.41 27.79
CA SER A 477 -30.03 61.13 27.05
C SER A 477 -29.83 60.89 25.55
N VAL A 478 -30.82 60.22 24.97
CA VAL A 478 -31.00 59.97 23.54
C VAL A 478 -31.89 61.09 23.00
N ALA A 479 -31.51 61.70 21.88
CA ALA A 479 -32.48 62.34 20.99
C ALA A 479 -32.05 62.20 19.53
N LYS A 480 -32.97 61.66 18.74
CA LYS A 480 -32.91 61.29 17.33
C LYS A 480 -33.68 62.34 16.54
N ALA A 481 -33.13 62.87 15.45
CA ALA A 481 -33.92 63.52 14.38
C ALA A 481 -33.14 63.60 13.05
N VAL A 482 -33.70 62.91 12.05
CA VAL A 482 -33.55 63.03 10.58
C VAL A 482 -34.75 63.92 10.12
N PRO A 483 -34.82 64.69 8.99
CA PRO A 483 -34.34 64.39 7.62
C PRO A 483 -33.83 65.54 6.70
N ALA A 484 -33.35 65.10 5.53
CA ALA A 484 -33.48 65.69 4.18
C ALA A 484 -32.73 66.97 3.77
N LYS A 485 -31.87 66.85 2.73
CA LYS A 485 -32.08 67.50 1.41
C LYS A 485 -31.04 67.12 0.34
N GLU A 486 -31.54 66.92 -0.88
CA GLU A 486 -30.96 67.28 -2.20
C GLU A 486 -29.67 66.61 -2.75
N ALA A 487 -29.88 65.69 -3.69
CA ALA A 487 -29.17 65.62 -4.98
C ALA A 487 -29.61 66.81 -5.89
N PRO A 488 -29.07 67.08 -7.12
CA PRO A 488 -28.27 66.21 -8.01
C PRO A 488 -27.15 66.91 -8.83
N ALA A 489 -26.45 66.13 -9.69
CA ALA A 489 -25.86 66.47 -11.02
C ALA A 489 -24.51 65.73 -11.21
N SER A 490 -24.46 64.62 -11.96
CA SER A 490 -24.24 64.52 -13.42
C SER A 490 -22.86 65.01 -13.89
N ASN A 491 -21.96 64.09 -14.25
CA ASN A 491 -21.39 64.00 -15.60
C ASN A 491 -20.40 62.84 -15.70
N HIS A 492 -20.76 61.84 -16.51
CA HIS A 492 -19.80 61.07 -17.29
C HIS A 492 -20.20 61.24 -18.76
N ARG A 493 -19.33 61.90 -19.51
CA ARG A 493 -19.01 61.56 -20.88
C ARG A 493 -17.50 61.51 -20.99
#